data_AF-A0A091C8I0-F1
#
_entry.id   AF-A0A091C8I0-F1
#
_cell.length_a   1.000
_cell.length_b   1.000
_cell.length_c   1.000
_cell.angle_alpha   90.00
_cell.angle_beta   90.00
_cell.angle_gamma   90.00
#
_symmetry.space_group_name_H-M   'P 1'
#
loop_
_entity.id
_entity.type
_entity.pdbx_description
1 polymer ?
#
loop_
_entity_poly.entity_id
_entity_poly.type
_entity_poly.pdbx_seq_one_letter_code
_entity_poly.pdbx_strand_id
1 'polypeptide(L)'
;MIYIMGTIAAGKTSLAKILAKDLQAPVYYEDIENNGLILNMLEKFYSSGKKSRQTNGAMLQIAFLTFRYQQLRQAITQQNAIMDSSLESDFVMASQLHDHGEISEADFNVYVTLSQEMQANVNGTPWNGLPDLVIYLTIDPDHAINEIQKTRA
;
A
#
# COMPACT_ATOMS: atom_id res chain seq x y z
N MET A 1 5.90 -14.75 -5.65
CA MET A 1 5.17 -13.58 -5.12
C MET A 1 4.70 -12.71 -6.26
N ILE A 2 3.41 -12.34 -6.29
CA ILE A 2 2.80 -11.48 -7.31
C ILE A 2 2.33 -10.19 -6.64
N TYR A 3 2.70 -9.04 -7.19
CA TYR A 3 2.16 -7.74 -6.77
C TYR A 3 1.07 -7.29 -7.73
N ILE A 4 -0.04 -6.80 -7.18
CA ILE A 4 -1.10 -6.16 -7.94
C ILE A 4 -1.03 -4.66 -7.61
N MET A 5 -0.75 -3.85 -8.63
CA MET A 5 -0.63 -2.40 -8.51
C MET A 5 -1.76 -1.73 -9.29
N GLY A 6 -2.14 -0.53 -8.86
CA GLY A 6 -3.21 0.23 -9.49
C GLY A 6 -3.83 1.22 -8.52
N THR A 7 -4.51 2.23 -9.05
CA THR A 7 -5.17 3.24 -8.24
C THR A 7 -6.31 2.66 -7.38
N ILE A 8 -6.85 3.48 -6.48
CA ILE A 8 -8.04 3.13 -5.69
C ILE A 8 -9.18 2.83 -6.66
N ALA A 9 -9.96 1.78 -6.36
CA ALA A 9 -11.05 1.28 -7.19
C ALA A 9 -10.68 0.68 -8.56
N ALA A 10 -9.39 0.43 -8.85
CA ALA A 10 -8.96 -0.24 -10.08
C ALA A 10 -9.32 -1.75 -10.16
N GLY A 11 -9.99 -2.32 -9.16
CA GLY A 11 -10.36 -3.74 -9.13
C GLY A 11 -9.28 -4.69 -8.62
N LYS A 12 -8.25 -4.18 -7.93
CA LYS A 12 -7.12 -4.97 -7.41
C LYS A 12 -7.55 -6.16 -6.54
N THR A 13 -8.38 -5.90 -5.53
CA THR A 13 -8.92 -6.94 -4.63
C THR A 13 -9.71 -8.02 -5.37
N SER A 14 -10.45 -7.65 -6.43
CA SER A 14 -11.17 -8.62 -7.26
C SER A 14 -10.23 -9.53 -8.03
N LEU A 15 -9.18 -8.97 -8.65
CA LEU A 15 -8.14 -9.76 -9.30
C LEU A 15 -7.39 -10.65 -8.29
N ALA A 16 -7.09 -10.12 -7.10
CA ALA A 16 -6.41 -10.86 -6.05
C ALA A 16 -7.19 -12.12 -5.67
N LYS A 17 -8.52 -12.02 -5.52
CA LYS A 17 -9.41 -13.16 -5.24
C LYS A 17 -9.40 -14.21 -6.35
N ILE A 18 -9.38 -13.79 -7.62
CA ILE A 18 -9.31 -14.69 -8.78
C ILE A 18 -7.98 -15.45 -8.76
N LEU A 19 -6.86 -14.74 -8.66
CA LEU A 19 -5.52 -15.34 -8.62
C LEU A 19 -5.34 -16.27 -7.42
N ALA A 20 -5.91 -15.93 -6.26
CA ALA A 20 -5.81 -16.74 -5.05
C ALA A 20 -6.47 -18.11 -5.23
N LYS A 21 -7.63 -18.12 -5.88
CA LYS A 21 -8.36 -19.35 -6.18
C LYS A 21 -7.58 -20.23 -7.15
N ASP A 22 -7.04 -19.63 -8.21
CA ASP A 22 -6.37 -20.36 -9.28
C ASP A 22 -4.99 -20.90 -8.85
N LEU A 23 -4.25 -20.11 -8.06
CA LEU A 23 -2.89 -20.44 -7.60
C LEU A 23 -2.86 -21.12 -6.22
N GLN A 24 -4.02 -21.25 -5.57
CA GLN A 24 -4.15 -21.74 -4.19
C GLN A 24 -3.20 -21.01 -3.23
N ALA A 25 -3.12 -19.69 -3.38
CA ALA A 25 -2.16 -18.85 -2.69
C ALA A 25 -2.86 -17.92 -1.68
N PRO A 26 -2.24 -17.64 -0.51
CA PRO A 26 -2.71 -16.61 0.39
C PRO A 26 -2.67 -15.22 -0.26
N VAL A 27 -3.63 -14.39 0.12
CA VAL A 27 -3.70 -12.98 -0.28
C VAL A 27 -3.43 -12.09 0.92
N TYR A 28 -2.57 -11.11 0.71
CA TYR A 28 -2.29 -10.05 1.66
C TYR A 28 -3.03 -8.79 1.20
N TYR A 29 -4.25 -8.63 1.73
CA TYR A 29 -5.14 -7.54 1.38
C TYR A 29 -4.72 -6.22 2.02
N GLU A 30 -5.09 -5.11 1.39
CA GLU A 30 -5.14 -3.81 2.05
C GLU A 30 -6.35 -3.74 3.01
N ASP A 31 -6.30 -4.53 4.08
CA ASP A 31 -7.38 -4.61 5.07
C ASP A 31 -7.32 -3.43 6.06
N ILE A 32 -7.70 -2.26 5.54
CA ILE A 32 -7.75 -1.01 6.31
C ILE A 32 -8.91 -1.04 7.31
N GLU A 33 -10.05 -1.62 6.94
CA GLU A 33 -11.29 -1.57 7.73
C GLU A 33 -11.15 -2.35 9.05
N ASN A 34 -10.44 -3.47 9.05
CA ASN A 34 -10.16 -4.23 10.27
C ASN A 34 -8.97 -3.67 11.06
N ASN A 35 -8.21 -2.71 10.51
CA ASN A 35 -7.12 -2.02 11.20
C ASN A 35 -7.60 -0.67 11.75
N GLY A 36 -8.27 -0.71 12.91
CA GLY A 36 -8.84 0.48 13.54
C GLY A 36 -7.86 1.63 13.78
N LEU A 37 -6.56 1.37 13.93
CA LEU A 37 -5.55 2.41 14.04
C LEU A 37 -5.36 3.16 12.70
N ILE A 38 -5.15 2.44 11.61
CA ILE A 38 -4.98 3.04 10.27
C ILE A 38 -6.29 3.72 9.82
N LEU A 39 -7.44 3.10 10.09
CA LEU A 39 -8.74 3.67 9.79
C LEU A 39 -8.93 5.05 10.46
N ASN A 40 -8.67 5.14 11.76
CA ASN A 40 -8.75 6.41 12.51
C ASN A 40 -7.75 7.46 11.97
N MET A 41 -6.56 7.05 11.52
CA MET A 41 -5.58 7.96 10.93
C MET A 41 -6.00 8.46 9.55
N LEU A 42 -6.64 7.62 8.74
CA LEU A 42 -7.22 8.00 7.45
C LEU A 42 -8.36 9.00 7.62
N GLU A 43 -9.27 8.76 8.56
CA GLU A 43 -10.34 9.71 8.87
C GLU A 43 -9.77 11.08 9.26
N LYS A 44 -8.77 11.09 10.15
CA LYS A 44 -8.06 12.33 10.50
C LYS A 44 -7.44 12.99 9.28
N PHE A 45 -6.69 12.24 8.47
CA PHE A 45 -6.04 12.72 7.25
C PHE A 45 -7.03 13.43 6.31
N TYR A 46 -8.24 12.88 6.13
CA TYR A 46 -9.27 13.47 5.27
C TYR A 46 -10.17 14.52 5.96
N SER A 47 -10.15 14.65 7.30
CA SER A 47 -11.14 15.44 8.06
C SER A 47 -11.10 16.97 7.86
N SER A 48 -9.93 17.57 7.59
CA SER A 48 -9.79 19.04 7.56
C SER A 48 -8.90 19.55 6.41
N GLY A 49 -8.97 18.88 5.26
CA GLY A 49 -8.28 19.31 4.04
C GLY A 49 -6.75 19.37 4.19
N LYS A 50 -6.10 20.31 3.50
CA LYS A 50 -4.64 20.37 3.37
C LYS A 50 -3.90 20.40 4.70
N LYS A 51 -4.40 21.17 5.69
CA LYS A 51 -3.76 21.26 7.01
C LYS A 51 -3.72 19.92 7.72
N SER A 52 -4.82 19.16 7.66
CA SER A 52 -4.85 17.83 8.26
C SER A 52 -3.91 16.86 7.56
N ARG A 53 -3.85 16.92 6.22
CA ARG A 53 -2.94 16.09 5.43
C ARG A 53 -1.48 16.39 5.75
N GLN A 54 -1.13 17.65 5.95
CA GLN A 54 0.21 18.07 6.40
C GLN A 54 0.58 17.56 7.80
N THR A 55 -0.38 17.56 8.74
CA THR A 55 -0.10 17.13 10.12
C THR A 55 -0.08 15.60 10.27
N ASN A 56 -0.87 14.88 9.48
CA ASN A 56 -1.08 13.44 9.64
C ASN A 56 -0.39 12.59 8.55
N GLY A 57 0.00 13.18 7.42
CA GLY A 57 0.47 12.47 6.24
C GLY A 57 1.67 11.58 6.50
N ALA A 58 2.71 12.13 7.14
CA ALA A 58 3.94 11.38 7.44
C ALA A 58 3.65 10.16 8.34
N MET A 59 2.96 10.38 9.47
CA MET A 59 2.64 9.31 10.41
C MET A 59 1.71 8.26 9.79
N LEU A 60 0.76 8.67 8.96
CA LEU A 60 -0.11 7.75 8.23
C LEU A 60 0.71 6.85 7.29
N GLN A 61 1.65 7.43 6.53
CA GLN A 61 2.53 6.65 5.66
C GLN A 61 3.46 5.70 6.45
N ILE A 62 3.94 6.09 7.63
CA ILE A 62 4.71 5.20 8.51
C ILE A 62 3.84 4.03 9.01
N ALA A 63 2.56 4.27 9.32
CA ALA A 63 1.64 3.21 9.74
C ALA A 63 1.37 2.22 8.61
N PHE A 64 1.15 2.71 7.38
CA PHE A 64 1.02 1.87 6.19
C PHE A 64 2.30 1.06 5.92
N LEU A 65 3.47 1.72 5.94
CA LEU A 65 4.77 1.08 5.76
C LEU A 65 4.97 -0.08 6.75
N THR A 66 4.64 0.15 8.03
CA THR A 66 4.75 -0.87 9.08
C THR A 66 3.83 -2.06 8.79
N PHE A 67 2.59 -1.80 8.39
CA PHE A 67 1.62 -2.84 8.05
C PHE A 67 2.07 -3.64 6.81
N ARG A 68 2.53 -2.97 5.74
CA ARG A 68 3.06 -3.64 4.54
C ARG A 68 4.27 -4.50 4.86
N TYR A 69 5.17 -4.01 5.70
CA TYR A 69 6.33 -4.79 6.11
C TYR A 69 5.93 -6.07 6.86
N GLN A 70 4.93 -6.01 7.74
CA GLN A 70 4.39 -7.20 8.42
C GLN A 70 3.80 -8.21 7.44
N GLN A 71 3.08 -7.74 6.41
CA GLN A 71 2.55 -8.61 5.36
C GLN A 71 3.65 -9.25 4.53
N LEU A 72 4.63 -8.45 4.10
CA LEU A 72 5.78 -8.93 3.33
C LEU A 72 6.54 -10.03 4.09
N ARG A 73 6.81 -9.83 5.38
CA ARG A 73 7.47 -10.84 6.24
C ARG A 73 6.72 -12.17 6.30
N GLN A 74 5.40 -12.15 6.21
CA GLN A 74 4.60 -13.38 6.14
C GLN A 74 4.63 -13.95 4.72
N ALA A 75 4.47 -13.10 3.70
CA ALA A 75 4.43 -13.49 2.29
C ALA A 75 5.71 -14.19 1.82
N ILE A 76 6.89 -13.73 2.24
CA ILE A 76 8.18 -14.33 1.85
C ILE A 76 8.36 -15.77 2.35
N THR A 77 7.57 -16.20 3.34
CA THR A 77 7.59 -17.58 3.85
C THR A 77 6.70 -18.54 3.06
N GLN A 78 5.91 -18.01 2.14
CA GLN A 78 4.96 -18.78 1.35
C GLN A 78 5.57 -19.19 0.01
N GLN A 79 5.15 -20.35 -0.51
CA GLN A 79 5.54 -20.77 -1.85
C GLN A 79 4.97 -19.82 -2.91
N ASN A 80 3.70 -19.44 -2.76
CA ASN A 80 3.02 -18.45 -3.57
C ASN A 80 2.38 -17.42 -2.62
N ALA A 81 2.39 -16.15 -3.01
CA ALA A 81 1.76 -15.07 -2.26
C ALA A 81 1.28 -14.00 -3.24
N ILE A 82 0.08 -13.48 -3.01
CA ILE A 82 -0.51 -12.39 -3.79
C ILE A 82 -0.63 -11.17 -2.89
N MET A 83 -0.07 -10.05 -3.34
CA MET A 83 -0.07 -8.78 -2.61
C MET A 83 -1.02 -7.80 -3.32
N ASP A 84 -2.05 -7.33 -2.61
CA ASP A 84 -3.02 -6.32 -3.09
C ASP A 84 -2.44 -4.88 -3.00
N SER A 85 -1.36 -4.71 -2.21
CA SER A 85 -0.50 -3.53 -2.18
C SER A 85 0.86 -3.90 -1.56
N SER A 86 1.90 -3.13 -1.86
CA SER A 86 3.30 -3.43 -1.55
C SER A 86 4.06 -2.20 -1.02
N LEU A 87 5.30 -2.41 -0.55
CA LEU A 87 6.17 -1.31 -0.11
C LEU A 87 6.44 -0.30 -1.23
N GLU A 88 6.48 -0.76 -2.48
CA GLU A 88 6.68 0.06 -3.67
C GLU A 88 5.46 0.94 -3.95
N SER A 89 4.23 0.43 -3.80
CA SER A 89 3.04 1.27 -3.92
C SER A 89 2.94 2.32 -2.82
N ASP A 90 3.33 1.97 -1.59
CA ASP A 90 3.40 2.92 -0.47
C ASP A 90 4.45 4.00 -0.73
N PHE A 91 5.61 3.64 -1.29
CA PHE A 91 6.64 4.61 -1.67
C PHE A 91 6.13 5.60 -2.73
N VAL A 92 5.41 5.11 -3.75
CA VAL A 92 4.78 5.98 -4.76
C VAL A 92 3.80 6.96 -4.10
N MET A 93 2.96 6.49 -3.17
CA MET A 93 2.03 7.36 -2.44
C MET A 93 2.77 8.39 -1.57
N ALA A 94 3.77 7.98 -0.80
CA ALA A 94 4.56 8.87 0.04
C ALA A 94 5.29 9.95 -0.79
N SER A 95 5.83 9.59 -1.96
CA SER A 95 6.44 10.55 -2.89
C SER A 95 5.43 11.58 -3.39
N GLN A 96 4.22 11.15 -3.77
CA GLN A 96 3.16 12.07 -4.21
C GLN A 96 2.73 13.03 -3.10
N LEU A 97 2.60 12.55 -1.86
CA LEU A 97 2.27 13.38 -0.72
C LEU A 97 3.37 14.40 -0.40
N HIS A 98 4.64 13.99 -0.52
CA HIS A 98 5.78 14.90 -0.42
C HIS A 98 5.71 15.99 -1.51
N ASP A 99 5.51 15.60 -2.77
CA ASP A 99 5.48 16.52 -3.91
C ASP A 99 4.32 17.54 -3.81
N HIS A 100 3.22 17.15 -3.16
CA HIS A 100 2.09 18.05 -2.87
C HIS A 100 2.27 18.91 -1.59
N GLY A 101 3.40 18.77 -0.90
CA GLY A 101 3.71 19.49 0.34
C GLY A 101 2.83 19.05 1.52
N GLU A 102 2.41 17.78 1.52
CA GLU A 102 1.62 17.12 2.57
C GLU A 102 2.50 16.27 3.49
N ILE A 103 3.74 15.99 3.09
CA ILE A 103 4.82 15.45 3.92
C ILE A 103 6.01 16.41 3.78
N SER A 104 6.65 16.76 4.89
CA SER A 104 7.85 17.62 4.85
C SER A 104 9.05 16.85 4.29
N GLU A 105 10.05 17.54 3.74
CA GLU A 105 11.29 16.91 3.27
C GLU A 105 11.97 16.08 4.38
N ALA A 106 12.02 16.61 5.60
CA ALA A 106 12.59 15.91 6.75
C ALA A 106 11.83 14.61 7.08
N ASP A 107 10.49 14.66 7.13
CA ASP A 107 9.67 13.49 7.41
C ASP A 107 9.73 12.46 6.27
N PHE A 108 9.78 12.92 5.02
CA PHE A 108 9.92 12.06 3.85
C PHE A 108 11.28 11.33 3.88
N ASN A 109 12.37 12.03 4.22
CA ASN A 109 13.69 11.41 4.37
C ASN A 109 13.71 10.35 5.48
N VAL A 110 13.01 10.59 6.60
CA VAL A 110 12.85 9.58 7.67
C VAL A 110 12.07 8.37 7.15
N TYR A 111 10.96 8.59 6.44
CA TYR A 111 10.17 7.53 5.83
C TYR A 111 11.00 6.68 4.86
N VAL A 112 11.76 7.32 3.95
CA VAL A 112 12.59 6.64 2.95
C VAL A 112 13.67 5.80 3.63
N THR A 113 14.36 6.39 4.62
CA THR A 113 15.40 5.69 5.39
C THR A 113 14.82 4.46 6.07
N LEU A 114 13.67 4.59 6.74
CA LEU A 114 13.02 3.47 7.42
C LEU A 114 12.58 2.37 6.42
N SER A 115 12.03 2.76 5.28
CA SER A 115 11.61 1.83 4.23
C SER A 115 12.79 1.03 3.67
N GLN A 116 13.94 1.70 3.44
CA GLN A 116 15.16 1.05 2.98
C GLN A 116 15.70 0.05 3.99
N GLU A 117 15.75 0.41 5.27
CA GLU A 117 16.16 -0.49 6.35
C GLU A 117 15.23 -1.70 6.46
N MET A 118 13.91 -1.49 6.38
CA MET A 118 12.93 -2.58 6.39
C MET A 118 13.14 -3.54 5.22
N GLN A 119 13.32 -3.04 4.00
CA GLN A 119 13.59 -3.87 2.82
C GLN A 119 14.92 -4.63 2.96
N ALA A 120 15.99 -3.96 3.41
CA ALA A 120 17.28 -4.61 3.63
C ALA A 120 17.19 -5.78 4.64
N ASN A 121 16.35 -5.65 5.67
CA ASN A 121 16.17 -6.68 6.69
C ASN A 121 15.46 -7.95 6.20
N VAL A 122 14.67 -7.87 5.12
CA VAL A 122 13.99 -9.04 4.55
C VAL A 122 14.68 -9.56 3.28
N ASN A 123 15.56 -8.78 2.67
CA ASN A 123 16.36 -9.18 1.52
C ASN A 123 17.39 -10.26 1.93
N GLY A 124 17.27 -11.45 1.37
CA GLY A 124 18.17 -12.57 1.65
C GLY A 124 17.56 -13.90 1.25
N THR A 125 18.38 -14.94 1.07
CA THR A 125 17.92 -16.25 0.60
C THR A 125 16.85 -16.82 1.56
N PRO A 126 15.63 -17.14 1.08
CA PRO A 126 15.26 -17.43 -0.31
C PRO A 126 14.67 -16.25 -1.14
N TRP A 127 14.46 -15.07 -0.57
CA TRP A 127 13.85 -13.92 -1.26
C TRP A 127 14.90 -12.91 -1.75
N ASN A 128 14.90 -12.62 -3.05
CA ASN A 128 15.88 -11.75 -3.70
C ASN A 128 15.54 -10.25 -3.63
N GLY A 129 14.53 -9.87 -2.86
CA GLY A 129 14.07 -8.49 -2.74
C GLY A 129 13.08 -8.03 -3.79
N LEU A 130 12.62 -8.91 -4.68
CA LEU A 130 11.71 -8.57 -5.78
C LEU A 130 10.51 -9.53 -5.86
N PRO A 131 9.35 -9.09 -6.37
CA PRO A 131 8.29 -10.00 -6.78
C PRO A 131 8.68 -10.73 -8.07
N ASP A 132 8.06 -11.89 -8.32
CA ASP A 132 8.21 -12.63 -9.58
C ASP A 132 7.41 -12.00 -10.72
N LEU A 133 6.33 -11.29 -10.38
CA LEU A 133 5.43 -10.62 -11.32
C LEU A 133 4.79 -9.40 -10.69
N VAL A 134 4.73 -8.30 -11.44
CA VAL A 134 3.92 -7.13 -11.12
C VAL A 134 2.81 -7.01 -12.17
N ILE A 135 1.56 -6.98 -11.71
CA ILE A 135 0.39 -6.75 -12.55
C ILE A 135 -0.12 -5.33 -12.26
N TYR A 136 -0.05 -4.45 -13.25
CA TYR A 136 -0.56 -3.09 -13.12
C TYR A 136 -1.94 -2.96 -13.77
N LEU A 137 -2.96 -2.67 -12.95
CA LEU A 137 -4.32 -2.41 -13.41
C LEU A 137 -4.48 -0.95 -13.80
N THR A 138 -4.84 -0.73 -15.05
CA THR A 138 -5.19 0.59 -15.59
C THR A 138 -6.69 0.80 -15.52
N ILE A 139 -7.09 2.02 -15.18
CA ILE A 139 -8.48 2.45 -15.11
C ILE A 139 -8.54 3.91 -15.52
N ASP A 140 -9.59 4.28 -16.24
CA ASP A 140 -9.87 5.67 -16.58
C ASP A 140 -10.13 6.51 -15.32
N PRO A 141 -9.56 7.73 -15.19
CA PRO A 141 -9.73 8.55 -13.99
C PRO A 141 -11.18 8.86 -13.62
N ASP A 142 -12.03 9.15 -14.62
CA ASP A 142 -13.45 9.45 -14.37
C ASP A 142 -14.17 8.20 -13.89
N HIS A 143 -13.85 7.04 -14.48
CA HIS A 143 -14.36 5.76 -14.00
C HIS A 143 -13.92 5.45 -12.57
N ALA A 144 -12.65 5.68 -12.22
CA ALA A 144 -12.14 5.46 -10.87
C ALA A 144 -12.86 6.34 -9.83
N ILE A 145 -13.10 7.62 -10.15
CA ILE A 145 -13.86 8.54 -9.29
C ILE A 145 -15.29 8.03 -9.08
N ASN A 146 -15.96 7.58 -10.15
CA ASN A 146 -17.32 7.04 -10.06
C ASN A 146 -17.39 5.81 -9.14
N GLU A 147 -16.43 4.89 -9.25
CA GLU A 147 -16.38 3.69 -8.38
C GLU A 147 -16.08 4.02 -6.92
N ILE A 148 -15.21 5.01 -6.65
CA ILE A 148 -14.95 5.51 -5.30
C ILE A 148 -16.22 6.07 -4.67
N GLN A 149 -17.00 6.83 -5.43
CA GLN A 149 -18.26 7.42 -4.94
C GLN A 149 -19.32 6.36 -4.64
N LYS A 150 -19.44 5.31 -5.47
CA LYS A 150 -20.36 4.19 -5.24
C LYS A 150 -20.04 3.41 -3.96
N THR A 151 -18.76 3.27 -3.63
CA THR A 151 -18.28 2.46 -2.50
C THR A 151 -18.35 3.22 -1.17
N ARG A 152 -18.43 4.56 -1.21
CA ARG A 152 -18.50 5.44 -0.03
C ARG A 152 -19.89 6.01 0.27
N ALA A 153 -20.91 5.62 -0.52
CA ALA A 153 -22.32 5.98 -0.31
C ALA A 153 -23.03 4.89 0.51
#